data_AF-A0A923R766-F1
#
_entry.id   AF-A0A923R766-F1
#
_cell.length_a   1.000
_cell.length_b   1.000
_cell.length_c   1.000
_cell.angle_alpha   90.00
_cell.angle_beta   90.00
_cell.angle_gamma   90.00
#
_symmetry.space_group_name_H-M   'P 1'
#
loop_
_entity.id
_entity.type
_entity.pdbx_description
1 polymer ?
#
loop_
_entity_poly.entity_id
_entity_poly.type
_entity_poly.pdbx_seq_one_letter_code
_entity_poly.pdbx_strand_id
1 'polypeptide(L)'
;MKASFALLIASLFLALNSFSQSLTIATGAQQELVLNGSSCETLFKERQALCTWKQSLEPDFVAPPQNQTSCKASPDGSFSLKVLNCLPYFAQTYTKKKLVRHGPNCWGTAMSFHGLSKKPRFLWPEEMHYWMDSPVCRKLAVGEALEAGDVINVYYPEYVSEPGTSQKTAGTNFWQALYPARFTPLEEPTQRGYTGYDALLHSVTYISSQLAYGKDSPNKDDRFYFHSLNQVYGRPRDKECQENPLITPYLREYQQTPKGLRNSACRYFSLAYRCGNIPSYLAKQNLSIEEQAIQKRVAVLEQAQAALFPLILNLQTKVLPGEAKSIAAMAARTIEQDLIELKKPGVDKNLEMLLTLEYFTAAGLIKTLQQAEML
;
A
#
# COMPACT_ATOMS: atom_id res chain seq x y z
N MET A 1 -37.25 37.89 28.01
CA MET A 1 -35.80 37.66 27.89
C MET A 1 -35.33 36.28 28.34
N LYS A 2 -35.82 35.70 29.45
CA LYS A 2 -35.36 34.35 29.90
C LYS A 2 -35.79 33.18 29.00
N ALA A 3 -36.93 33.28 28.29
CA ALA A 3 -37.39 32.24 27.37
C ALA A 3 -36.57 32.13 26.06
N SER A 4 -35.95 33.22 25.61
CA SER A 4 -35.16 33.23 24.36
C SER A 4 -33.77 32.60 24.51
N PHE A 5 -33.21 32.57 25.73
CA PHE A 5 -31.88 31.99 25.99
C PHE A 5 -31.93 30.44 26.04
N ALA A 6 -33.01 29.87 26.57
CA ALA A 6 -33.22 28.42 26.59
C ALA A 6 -33.43 27.84 25.18
N LEU A 7 -34.13 28.57 24.30
CA LEU A 7 -34.29 28.17 22.89
C LEU A 7 -32.95 28.19 22.15
N LEU A 8 -32.11 29.20 22.41
CA LEU A 8 -30.79 29.33 21.77
C LEU A 8 -29.85 28.19 22.19
N ILE A 9 -29.86 27.81 23.47
CA ILE A 9 -29.06 26.68 23.99
C ILE A 9 -29.57 25.34 23.43
N ALA A 10 -30.89 25.14 23.33
CA ALA A 10 -31.45 23.92 22.75
C ALA A 10 -31.12 23.75 21.26
N SER A 11 -31.10 24.85 20.48
CA SER A 11 -30.62 24.83 19.08
C SER A 11 -29.11 24.60 18.97
N LEU A 12 -28.32 25.04 19.96
CA LEU A 12 -26.87 24.80 19.99
C LEU A 12 -26.55 23.32 20.27
N PHE A 13 -27.32 22.66 21.14
CA PHE A 13 -27.16 21.22 21.42
C PHE A 13 -27.67 20.31 20.30
N LEU A 14 -28.69 20.73 19.53
CA LEU A 14 -29.14 20.00 18.35
C LEU A 14 -28.16 20.13 17.17
N ALA A 15 -27.42 21.23 17.05
CA ALA A 15 -26.36 21.38 16.03
C ALA A 15 -25.11 20.55 16.35
N LEU A 16 -24.77 20.38 17.64
CA LEU A 16 -23.55 19.67 18.09
C LEU A 16 -23.69 18.14 18.13
N ASN A 17 -24.92 17.60 18.08
CA ASN A 17 -25.18 16.17 17.89
C ASN A 17 -25.26 15.76 16.42
N SER A 18 -24.70 16.57 15.51
CA SER A 18 -24.26 16.10 14.20
C SER A 18 -23.08 15.15 14.41
N PHE A 19 -23.35 13.99 15.04
CA PHE A 19 -22.47 12.84 15.06
C PHE A 19 -22.03 12.66 13.62
N SER A 20 -20.74 12.84 13.38
CA SER A 20 -20.10 12.53 12.11
C SER A 20 -20.35 11.04 11.86
N GLN A 21 -21.49 10.71 11.24
CA GLN A 21 -21.80 9.36 10.81
C GLN A 21 -20.68 8.99 9.85
N SER A 22 -19.81 8.10 10.33
CA SER A 22 -18.64 7.70 9.59
C SER A 22 -19.08 6.97 8.34
N LEU A 23 -18.47 7.32 7.21
CA LEU A 23 -18.60 6.53 5.99
C LEU A 23 -18.07 5.13 6.30
N THR A 24 -18.89 4.10 6.12
CA THR A 24 -18.46 2.71 6.32
C THR A 24 -18.77 1.87 5.10
N ILE A 25 -17.88 0.92 4.79
CA ILE A 25 -18.14 -0.12 3.79
C ILE A 25 -18.50 -1.42 4.51
N ALA A 26 -19.78 -1.76 4.48
CA ALA A 26 -20.29 -2.99 5.05
C ALA A 26 -20.53 -4.06 3.97
N THR A 27 -20.55 -5.31 4.40
CA THR A 27 -21.02 -6.42 3.58
C THR A 27 -22.51 -6.59 3.88
N GLY A 28 -23.37 -6.35 2.90
CA GLY A 28 -24.82 -6.52 3.01
C GLY A 28 -25.22 -7.99 3.06
N ALA A 29 -26.52 -8.23 3.23
CA ALA A 29 -27.09 -9.58 3.40
C ALA A 29 -26.78 -10.53 2.21
N GLN A 30 -26.60 -9.99 1.01
CA GLN A 30 -26.27 -10.74 -0.21
C GLN A 30 -24.76 -10.77 -0.50
N GLN A 31 -23.91 -10.53 0.51
CA GLN A 31 -22.46 -10.38 0.37
C GLN A 31 -22.02 -9.19 -0.51
N GLU A 32 -22.94 -8.29 -0.81
CA GLU A 32 -22.67 -7.08 -1.57
C GLU A 32 -21.98 -6.01 -0.73
N LEU A 33 -21.06 -5.25 -1.32
CA LEU A 33 -20.42 -4.13 -0.63
C LEU A 33 -21.29 -2.87 -0.74
N VAL A 34 -21.63 -2.31 0.42
CA VAL A 34 -22.55 -1.18 0.58
C VAL A 34 -21.83 -0.06 1.32
N LEU A 35 -21.86 1.14 0.76
CA LEU A 35 -21.50 2.37 1.47
C LEU A 35 -22.65 2.79 2.37
N ASN A 36 -22.38 3.08 3.63
CA ASN A 36 -23.33 3.72 4.54
C ASN A 36 -22.83 5.10 4.95
N GLY A 37 -23.73 6.07 5.08
CA GLY A 37 -23.39 7.46 5.41
C GLY A 37 -24.62 8.33 5.71
N SER A 38 -24.40 9.63 5.88
CA SER A 38 -25.44 10.58 6.34
C SER A 38 -26.31 11.18 5.24
N SER A 39 -25.91 11.08 3.97
CA SER A 39 -26.70 11.60 2.84
C SER A 39 -26.40 10.87 1.54
N CYS A 40 -27.38 10.77 0.65
CA CYS A 40 -27.17 10.21 -0.68
C CYS A 40 -26.13 11.00 -1.49
N GLU A 41 -26.06 12.32 -1.32
CA GLU A 41 -25.05 13.16 -1.99
C GLU A 41 -23.63 12.72 -1.64
N THR A 42 -23.35 12.53 -0.34
CA THR A 42 -22.05 12.02 0.13
C THR A 42 -21.78 10.64 -0.47
N LEU A 43 -22.76 9.73 -0.41
CA LEU A 43 -22.59 8.37 -0.93
C LEU A 43 -22.31 8.35 -2.45
N PHE A 44 -22.96 9.22 -3.22
CA PHE A 44 -22.71 9.31 -4.66
C PHE A 44 -21.32 9.85 -4.97
N LYS A 45 -20.83 10.84 -4.22
CA LYS A 45 -19.46 11.36 -4.35
C LYS A 45 -18.43 10.25 -4.09
N GLU A 46 -18.62 9.49 -3.01
CA GLU A 46 -17.73 8.39 -2.63
C GLU A 46 -17.78 7.22 -3.62
N ARG A 47 -18.98 6.89 -4.13
CA ARG A 47 -19.13 5.94 -5.24
C ARG A 47 -18.36 6.40 -6.47
N GLN A 48 -18.45 7.68 -6.85
CA GLN A 48 -17.74 8.20 -8.01
C GLN A 48 -16.23 8.05 -7.85
N ALA A 49 -15.69 8.35 -6.66
CA ALA A 49 -14.27 8.15 -6.35
C ALA A 49 -13.85 6.67 -6.50
N LEU A 50 -14.68 5.73 -6.06
CA LEU A 50 -14.46 4.29 -6.30
C LEU A 50 -14.45 3.96 -7.79
N CYS A 51 -15.41 4.49 -8.57
CA CYS A 51 -15.46 4.23 -10.02
C CYS A 51 -14.21 4.79 -10.72
N THR A 52 -13.75 5.99 -10.33
CA THR A 52 -12.50 6.58 -10.84
C THR A 52 -11.28 5.72 -10.49
N TRP A 53 -11.21 5.23 -9.25
CA TRP A 53 -10.15 4.30 -8.85
C TRP A 53 -10.17 3.01 -9.68
N LYS A 54 -11.35 2.42 -9.92
CA LYS A 54 -11.46 1.25 -10.77
C LYS A 54 -11.02 1.55 -12.20
N GLN A 55 -11.42 2.68 -12.76
CA GLN A 55 -11.04 3.10 -14.11
C GLN A 55 -9.52 3.27 -14.27
N SER A 56 -8.82 3.74 -13.23
CA SER A 56 -7.35 3.84 -13.28
C SER A 56 -6.64 2.48 -13.27
N LEU A 57 -7.31 1.43 -12.80
CA LEU A 57 -6.78 0.06 -12.76
C LEU A 57 -7.27 -0.83 -13.91
N GLU A 58 -8.45 -0.52 -14.45
CA GLU A 58 -9.13 -1.26 -15.50
C GLU A 58 -9.51 -0.26 -16.60
N PRO A 59 -8.61 0.08 -17.55
CA PRO A 59 -8.85 1.15 -18.53
C PRO A 59 -10.08 0.96 -19.42
N ASP A 60 -10.48 -0.29 -19.64
CA ASP A 60 -11.68 -0.65 -20.42
C ASP A 60 -12.98 -0.53 -19.60
N PHE A 61 -12.89 -0.22 -18.30
CA PHE A 61 -14.06 -0.05 -17.44
C PHE A 61 -14.81 1.24 -17.76
N VAL A 62 -16.09 1.10 -18.10
CA VAL A 62 -17.03 2.21 -18.24
C VAL A 62 -17.87 2.33 -16.98
N ALA A 63 -17.77 3.47 -16.30
CA ALA A 63 -18.53 3.71 -15.08
C ALA A 63 -20.05 3.67 -15.35
N PRO A 64 -20.82 2.87 -14.59
CA PRO A 64 -22.27 2.81 -14.77
C PRO A 64 -22.91 4.16 -14.40
N PRO A 65 -23.91 4.62 -15.17
CA PRO A 65 -24.53 5.92 -14.94
C PRO A 65 -25.21 5.97 -13.56
N GLN A 66 -25.17 7.13 -12.92
CA GLN A 66 -25.59 7.31 -11.53
C GLN A 66 -27.09 7.02 -11.33
N ASN A 67 -27.92 7.30 -12.34
CA ASN A 67 -29.37 7.08 -12.31
C ASN A 67 -29.76 5.59 -12.17
N GLN A 68 -28.86 4.65 -12.46
CA GLN A 68 -29.07 3.21 -12.26
C GLN A 68 -28.76 2.76 -10.83
N THR A 69 -28.35 3.66 -9.94
CA THR A 69 -27.99 3.32 -8.55
C THR A 69 -28.95 3.94 -7.54
N SER A 70 -29.68 3.09 -6.82
CA SER A 70 -30.63 3.52 -5.79
C SER A 70 -29.90 3.70 -4.45
N CYS A 71 -29.79 4.93 -3.98
CA CYS A 71 -29.52 5.23 -2.58
C CYS A 71 -30.79 4.96 -1.76
N LYS A 72 -30.67 4.22 -0.65
CA LYS A 72 -31.81 3.84 0.20
C LYS A 72 -31.66 4.45 1.59
N ALA A 73 -32.69 5.15 2.04
CA ALA A 73 -32.78 5.61 3.42
C ALA A 73 -33.13 4.43 4.35
N SER A 74 -32.50 4.42 5.52
CA SER A 74 -32.75 3.49 6.61
C SER A 74 -33.68 4.14 7.66
N PRO A 75 -34.39 3.35 8.49
CA PRO A 75 -35.26 3.89 9.54
C PRO A 75 -34.54 4.75 10.59
N ASP A 76 -33.23 4.56 10.78
CA ASP A 76 -32.37 5.32 11.69
C ASP A 76 -31.89 6.66 11.09
N GLY A 77 -32.35 7.02 9.89
CA GLY A 77 -31.95 8.23 9.18
C GLY A 77 -30.62 8.11 8.43
N SER A 78 -29.93 6.96 8.49
CA SER A 78 -28.75 6.71 7.66
C SER A 78 -29.14 6.38 6.21
N PHE A 79 -28.18 6.47 5.30
CA PHE A 79 -28.35 6.13 3.90
C PHE A 79 -27.39 5.01 3.51
N SER A 80 -27.80 4.20 2.54
CA SER A 80 -27.01 3.09 2.00
C SER A 80 -26.98 3.09 0.47
N LEU A 81 -25.84 2.72 -0.12
CA LEU A 81 -25.62 2.68 -1.58
C LEU A 81 -24.74 1.49 -1.96
N LYS A 82 -25.21 0.65 -2.89
CA LYS A 82 -24.42 -0.47 -3.43
C LYS A 82 -23.29 0.04 -4.33
N VAL A 83 -22.09 -0.49 -4.18
CA VAL A 83 -20.90 -0.03 -4.93
C VAL A 83 -20.13 -1.11 -5.68
N LEU A 84 -20.61 -2.35 -5.69
CA LEU A 84 -19.87 -3.49 -6.26
C LEU A 84 -19.36 -3.24 -7.70
N ASN A 85 -20.18 -2.65 -8.56
CA ASN A 85 -19.81 -2.39 -9.97
C ASN A 85 -18.66 -1.38 -10.14
N CYS A 86 -18.38 -0.56 -9.13
CA CYS A 86 -17.31 0.44 -9.13
C CYS A 86 -16.09 0.03 -8.31
N LEU A 87 -16.00 -1.22 -7.87
CA LEU A 87 -14.82 -1.72 -7.19
C LEU A 87 -13.90 -2.46 -8.18
N PRO A 88 -12.57 -2.34 -8.06
CA PRO A 88 -11.65 -3.20 -8.80
C PRO A 88 -11.89 -4.67 -8.47
N TYR A 89 -11.67 -5.57 -9.43
CA TYR A 89 -11.88 -7.02 -9.24
C TYR A 89 -11.22 -7.57 -7.97
N PHE A 90 -9.99 -7.11 -7.69
CA PHE A 90 -9.25 -7.50 -6.49
C PHE A 90 -10.00 -7.10 -5.21
N ALA A 91 -10.44 -5.83 -5.11
CA ALA A 91 -11.13 -5.34 -3.93
C ALA A 91 -12.49 -6.03 -3.73
N GLN A 92 -13.22 -6.31 -4.80
CA GLN A 92 -14.46 -7.10 -4.73
C GLN A 92 -14.19 -8.49 -4.16
N THR A 93 -13.13 -9.14 -4.65
CA THR A 93 -12.87 -10.54 -4.35
C THR A 93 -12.29 -10.77 -2.96
N TYR A 94 -11.42 -9.88 -2.47
CA TYR A 94 -10.59 -10.17 -1.30
C TYR A 94 -10.88 -9.32 -0.05
N THR A 95 -11.76 -8.32 -0.15
CA THR A 95 -12.15 -7.51 1.01
C THR A 95 -12.70 -8.38 2.14
N LYS A 96 -12.19 -8.17 3.36
CA LYS A 96 -12.53 -8.86 4.61
C LYS A 96 -12.28 -10.38 4.62
N LYS A 97 -11.68 -10.96 3.57
CA LYS A 97 -11.28 -12.37 3.59
C LYS A 97 -10.10 -12.57 4.55
N LYS A 98 -10.21 -13.59 5.39
CA LYS A 98 -9.12 -14.00 6.30
C LYS A 98 -8.03 -14.68 5.49
N LEU A 99 -6.77 -14.36 5.77
CA LEU A 99 -5.65 -15.11 5.21
C LEU A 99 -5.37 -16.34 6.08
N VAL A 100 -4.96 -17.43 5.44
CA VAL A 100 -4.58 -18.66 6.14
C VAL A 100 -3.09 -18.69 6.46
N ARG A 101 -2.29 -17.89 5.76
CA ARG A 101 -0.85 -17.71 5.95
C ARG A 101 -0.49 -16.23 5.93
N HIS A 102 0.69 -15.91 6.44
CA HIS A 102 1.28 -14.58 6.26
C HIS A 102 1.46 -14.31 4.76
N GLY A 103 1.45 -13.03 4.36
CA GLY A 103 1.51 -12.71 2.94
C GLY A 103 1.93 -11.28 2.67
N PRO A 104 1.23 -10.55 1.78
CA PRO A 104 1.58 -9.19 1.42
C PRO A 104 1.48 -8.26 2.62
N ASN A 105 2.38 -7.29 2.66
CA ASN A 105 2.28 -6.14 3.56
C ASN A 105 1.46 -5.03 2.91
N CYS A 106 1.25 -3.95 3.66
CA CYS A 106 0.61 -2.71 3.21
C CYS A 106 1.14 -2.22 1.85
N TRP A 107 2.46 -2.07 1.74
CA TRP A 107 3.10 -1.57 0.52
C TRP A 107 2.93 -2.50 -0.67
N GLY A 108 3.09 -3.81 -0.46
CA GLY A 108 2.86 -4.77 -1.53
C GLY A 108 1.43 -4.84 -2.00
N THR A 109 0.48 -4.45 -1.15
CA THR A 109 -0.91 -4.26 -1.55
C THR A 109 -1.04 -2.99 -2.40
N ALA A 110 -0.59 -1.85 -1.88
CA ALA A 110 -0.71 -0.57 -2.58
C ALA A 110 -0.01 -0.58 -3.96
N MET A 111 1.24 -1.05 -4.01
CA MET A 111 2.03 -1.07 -5.24
C MET A 111 1.54 -2.09 -6.28
N SER A 112 0.80 -3.13 -5.88
CA SER A 112 0.18 -4.05 -6.84
C SER A 112 -0.85 -3.35 -7.73
N PHE A 113 -1.51 -2.31 -7.21
CA PHE A 113 -2.42 -1.47 -8.00
C PHE A 113 -1.68 -0.59 -9.02
N HIS A 114 -0.38 -0.37 -8.84
CA HIS A 114 0.47 0.32 -9.82
C HIS A 114 1.23 -0.64 -10.73
N GLY A 115 0.82 -1.92 -10.78
CA GLY A 115 1.40 -2.91 -11.67
C GLY A 115 2.81 -3.35 -11.28
N LEU A 116 3.24 -3.15 -10.02
CA LEU A 116 4.49 -3.73 -9.54
C LEU A 116 4.44 -5.27 -9.51
N SER A 117 3.25 -5.82 -9.35
CA SER A 117 2.98 -7.25 -9.44
C SER A 117 1.51 -7.51 -9.80
N LYS A 118 1.24 -8.63 -10.48
CA LYS A 118 -0.13 -9.06 -10.82
C LYS A 118 -1.01 -9.35 -9.61
N LYS A 119 -0.42 -9.76 -8.49
CA LYS A 119 -1.08 -9.94 -7.20
C LYS A 119 -0.22 -9.31 -6.09
N PRO A 120 -0.80 -8.82 -5.00
CA PRO A 120 -0.01 -8.35 -3.86
C PRO A 120 1.00 -9.40 -3.39
N ARG A 121 2.22 -8.96 -3.10
CA ARG A 121 3.28 -9.79 -2.49
C ARG A 121 3.93 -9.07 -1.33
N PHE A 122 4.86 -9.72 -0.64
CA PHE A 122 5.71 -9.03 0.32
C PHE A 122 6.67 -8.08 -0.44
N LEU A 123 6.79 -6.85 0.06
CA LEU A 123 7.75 -5.85 -0.41
C LEU A 123 8.78 -5.57 0.69
N TRP A 124 10.05 -5.52 0.31
CA TRP A 124 11.12 -5.12 1.22
C TRP A 124 11.22 -3.59 1.32
N PRO A 125 11.62 -3.03 2.47
CA PRO A 125 11.92 -1.60 2.61
C PRO A 125 12.75 -1.03 1.48
N GLU A 126 13.79 -1.76 1.13
CA GLU A 126 14.74 -1.45 0.08
C GLU A 126 14.10 -1.36 -1.30
N GLU A 127 13.14 -2.24 -1.58
CA GLU A 127 12.34 -2.19 -2.80
C GLU A 127 11.40 -0.98 -2.80
N MET A 128 10.74 -0.70 -1.67
CA MET A 128 9.85 0.45 -1.54
C MET A 128 10.60 1.75 -1.83
N HIS A 129 11.76 1.94 -1.20
CA HIS A 129 12.61 3.12 -1.42
C HIS A 129 13.03 3.26 -2.88
N TYR A 130 13.42 2.15 -3.52
CA TYR A 130 13.78 2.18 -4.92
C TYR A 130 12.63 2.73 -5.79
N TRP A 131 11.41 2.20 -5.61
CA TRP A 131 10.28 2.63 -6.44
C TRP A 131 9.82 4.04 -6.13
N MET A 132 9.82 4.47 -4.87
CA MET A 132 9.43 5.82 -4.46
C MET A 132 10.31 6.92 -5.07
N ASP A 133 11.57 6.60 -5.36
CA ASP A 133 12.54 7.51 -5.99
C ASP A 133 12.76 7.20 -7.48
N SER A 134 11.93 6.34 -8.08
CA SER A 134 12.02 5.97 -9.50
C SER A 134 11.29 6.97 -10.41
N PRO A 135 11.58 7.01 -11.72
CA PRO A 135 10.83 7.84 -12.67
C PRO A 135 9.32 7.53 -12.76
N VAL A 136 8.87 6.39 -12.21
CA VAL A 136 7.47 5.96 -12.28
C VAL A 136 6.65 6.47 -11.09
N CYS A 137 7.29 6.88 -10.00
CA CYS A 137 6.63 7.40 -8.82
C CYS A 137 7.23 8.73 -8.44
N ARG A 138 6.37 9.67 -8.05
CA ARG A 138 6.83 10.93 -7.46
C ARG A 138 6.15 11.17 -6.14
N LYS A 139 6.91 11.75 -5.22
CA LYS A 139 6.34 12.37 -4.03
C LYS A 139 5.45 13.54 -4.44
N LEU A 140 4.27 13.64 -3.84
CA LEU A 140 3.38 14.78 -4.05
C LEU A 140 3.90 16.02 -3.33
N ALA A 141 3.70 17.19 -3.93
CA ALA A 141 4.03 18.46 -3.31
C ALA A 141 3.02 18.80 -2.20
N VAL A 142 3.43 19.64 -1.25
CA VAL A 142 2.51 20.09 -0.19
C VAL A 142 1.39 20.93 -0.77
N GLY A 143 0.16 20.60 -0.38
CA GLY A 143 -1.05 21.21 -0.91
C GLY A 143 -1.49 20.67 -2.27
N GLU A 144 -0.71 19.77 -2.87
CA GLU A 144 -1.15 19.04 -4.06
C GLU A 144 -2.35 18.16 -3.71
N ALA A 145 -3.38 18.19 -4.54
CA ALA A 145 -4.59 17.39 -4.32
C ALA A 145 -4.30 15.90 -4.53
N LEU A 146 -4.77 15.08 -3.58
CA LEU A 146 -4.76 13.63 -3.69
C LEU A 146 -5.75 13.17 -4.77
N GLU A 147 -5.34 12.16 -5.52
CA GLU A 147 -6.13 11.50 -6.56
C GLU A 147 -6.33 10.03 -6.23
N ALA A 148 -7.47 9.48 -6.63
CA ALA A 148 -7.79 8.08 -6.42
C ALA A 148 -6.72 7.17 -7.05
N GLY A 149 -6.07 6.36 -6.22
CA GLY A 149 -4.90 5.57 -6.59
C GLY A 149 -3.60 6.03 -5.95
N ASP A 150 -3.49 7.27 -5.46
CA ASP A 150 -2.26 7.73 -4.79
C ASP A 150 -1.92 6.83 -3.57
N VAL A 151 -0.64 6.59 -3.34
CA VAL A 151 -0.16 5.79 -2.22
C VAL A 151 0.13 6.71 -1.04
N ILE A 152 -0.58 6.51 0.06
CA ILE A 152 -0.33 7.23 1.32
C ILE A 152 0.52 6.34 2.19
N ASN A 153 1.75 6.79 2.45
CA ASN A 153 2.63 6.22 3.44
C ASN A 153 2.33 6.83 4.81
N VAL A 154 2.32 6.03 5.88
CA VAL A 154 2.20 6.49 7.26
C VAL A 154 3.34 5.92 8.11
N TYR A 155 4.11 6.81 8.71
CA TYR A 155 5.24 6.51 9.60
C TYR A 155 4.76 6.37 11.05
N TYR A 156 5.13 5.26 11.70
CA TYR A 156 5.03 5.08 13.15
C TYR A 156 6.31 5.63 13.83
N PRO A 157 6.29 6.12 15.09
CA PRO A 157 7.53 6.44 15.80
C PRO A 157 8.48 5.24 15.93
N GLU A 158 9.78 5.55 15.92
CA GLU A 158 10.95 4.68 16.09
C GLU A 158 10.73 3.37 16.87
N TYR A 159 11.21 2.26 16.31
CA TYR A 159 11.32 0.96 16.99
C TYR A 159 12.80 0.70 17.30
N VAL A 160 13.08 0.27 18.53
CA VAL A 160 14.41 -0.24 18.87
C VAL A 160 14.52 -1.65 18.32
N SER A 161 15.20 -1.84 17.20
CA SER A 161 15.58 -3.18 16.75
C SER A 161 16.61 -3.76 17.73
N GLU A 162 16.41 -5.01 18.16
CA GLU A 162 17.34 -5.68 19.07
C GLU A 162 18.73 -5.80 18.40
N PRO A 163 19.81 -5.39 19.10
CA PRO A 163 21.18 -5.55 18.60
C PRO A 163 21.47 -7.01 18.20
N GLY A 164 21.99 -7.22 16.99
CA GLY A 164 22.41 -8.55 16.50
C GLY A 164 21.37 -9.32 15.67
N THR A 165 20.23 -8.71 15.33
CA THR A 165 19.19 -9.33 14.49
C THR A 165 19.30 -9.02 13.00
N SER A 166 20.36 -8.33 12.56
CA SER A 166 20.52 -7.94 11.16
C SER A 166 20.93 -9.08 10.24
N GLN A 167 19.96 -9.96 9.99
CA GLN A 167 20.09 -10.91 8.90
C GLN A 167 20.14 -10.13 7.59
N LYS A 168 21.17 -10.39 6.77
CA LYS A 168 21.22 -9.91 5.38
C LYS A 168 19.92 -10.27 4.69
N THR A 169 19.13 -9.25 4.34
CA THR A 169 17.86 -9.45 3.63
C THR A 169 18.11 -9.42 2.12
N ALA A 170 17.10 -9.81 1.32
CA ALA A 170 17.12 -9.56 -0.12
C ALA A 170 17.35 -8.06 -0.42
N GLY A 171 16.72 -7.18 0.35
CA GLY A 171 16.93 -5.75 0.25
C GLY A 171 18.38 -5.33 0.48
N THR A 172 19.01 -5.82 1.54
CA THR A 172 20.43 -5.50 1.83
C THR A 172 21.36 -5.95 0.70
N ASN A 173 21.15 -7.17 0.17
CA ASN A 173 21.95 -7.68 -0.94
C ASN A 173 21.76 -6.84 -2.22
N PHE A 174 20.53 -6.39 -2.49
CA PHE A 174 20.21 -5.52 -3.62
C PHE A 174 20.94 -4.17 -3.55
N TRP A 175 20.84 -3.42 -2.44
CA TRP A 175 21.51 -2.11 -2.35
C TRP A 175 23.03 -2.21 -2.33
N GLN A 176 23.60 -3.31 -1.79
CA GLN A 176 25.03 -3.58 -1.90
C GLN A 176 25.46 -3.84 -3.35
N ALA A 177 24.61 -4.47 -4.15
CA ALA A 177 24.88 -4.66 -5.57
C ALA A 177 24.78 -3.34 -6.35
N LEU A 178 23.72 -2.57 -6.12
CA LEU A 178 23.45 -1.34 -6.87
C LEU A 178 24.36 -0.17 -6.47
N TYR A 179 24.72 -0.05 -5.18
CA TYR A 179 25.54 1.03 -4.65
C TYR A 179 26.64 0.53 -3.71
N PRO A 180 27.62 -0.25 -4.20
CA PRO A 180 28.62 -0.92 -3.38
C PRO A 180 29.47 0.05 -2.53
N ALA A 181 29.69 1.27 -3.01
CA ALA A 181 30.45 2.30 -2.31
C ALA A 181 29.64 3.07 -1.24
N ARG A 182 28.30 3.09 -1.32
CA ARG A 182 27.44 3.72 -0.29
C ARG A 182 27.14 2.78 0.87
N PHE A 183 27.11 1.48 0.59
CA PHE A 183 26.82 0.42 1.57
C PHE A 183 28.04 -0.44 1.87
N THR A 184 29.24 0.17 1.89
CA THR A 184 30.28 -0.33 2.79
C THR A 184 29.63 -0.45 4.16
N PRO A 185 29.76 -1.57 4.91
CA PRO A 185 29.08 -1.73 6.18
C PRO A 185 29.63 -0.68 7.17
N LEU A 186 29.11 0.54 7.07
CA LEU A 186 28.96 1.44 8.18
C LEU A 186 28.26 0.57 9.22
N GLU A 187 28.94 0.39 10.35
CA GLU A 187 28.41 -0.26 11.55
C GLU A 187 26.89 -0.13 11.56
N GLU A 188 26.23 -1.29 11.63
CA GLU A 188 24.79 -1.42 11.76
C GLU A 188 24.22 -0.20 12.50
N PRO A 189 23.19 0.49 12.01
CA PRO A 189 22.65 1.65 12.70
C PRO A 189 22.39 1.36 14.20
N THR A 190 22.03 0.12 14.54
CA THR A 190 21.92 -0.40 15.91
C THR A 190 23.21 -0.33 16.73
N GLN A 191 24.39 -0.55 16.13
CA GLN A 191 25.71 -0.42 16.77
C GLN A 191 26.08 1.04 17.07
N ARG A 192 25.52 2.00 16.34
CA ARG A 192 25.65 3.45 16.63
C ARG A 192 24.57 3.98 17.57
N GLY A 193 23.75 3.10 18.15
CA GLY A 193 22.60 3.47 18.98
C GLY A 193 21.45 4.10 18.21
N TYR A 194 21.42 3.98 16.87
CA TYR A 194 20.30 4.45 16.06
C TYR A 194 19.11 3.49 16.19
N THR A 195 18.08 3.95 16.89
CA THR A 195 16.80 3.27 17.13
C THR A 195 15.81 3.47 15.98
N GLY A 196 16.30 3.41 14.75
CA GLY A 196 15.61 3.90 13.55
C GLY A 196 14.13 3.52 13.41
N TYR A 197 13.44 4.29 12.57
CA TYR A 197 12.10 3.94 12.10
C TYR A 197 12.16 2.55 11.42
N ASP A 198 11.55 1.54 12.04
CA ASP A 198 11.48 0.22 11.43
C ASP A 198 10.60 0.28 10.18
N ALA A 199 11.09 -0.33 9.13
CA ALA A 199 10.68 -0.06 7.77
C ALA A 199 9.45 -0.86 7.33
N LEU A 200 8.70 -1.41 8.29
CA LEU A 200 7.30 -1.79 8.11
C LEU A 200 6.41 -0.55 8.17
N LEU A 201 6.70 0.36 7.25
CA LEU A 201 5.95 1.59 7.00
C LEU A 201 4.54 1.21 6.57
N HIS A 202 3.52 1.75 7.23
CA HIS A 202 2.15 1.50 6.82
C HIS A 202 1.88 2.19 5.49
N SER A 203 1.07 1.60 4.63
CA SER A 203 0.59 2.29 3.44
C SER A 203 -0.79 1.83 3.04
N VAL A 204 -1.52 2.75 2.43
CA VAL A 204 -2.86 2.54 1.89
C VAL A 204 -2.98 3.24 0.55
N THR A 205 -3.85 2.74 -0.31
CA THR A 205 -4.24 3.37 -1.57
C THR A 205 -5.37 4.36 -1.28
N TYR A 206 -5.14 5.64 -1.53
CA TYR A 206 -6.14 6.69 -1.40
C TYR A 206 -7.26 6.48 -2.42
N ILE A 207 -8.52 6.60 -1.99
CA ILE A 207 -9.68 6.63 -2.88
C ILE A 207 -10.30 8.03 -2.85
N SER A 208 -10.54 8.55 -1.65
CA SER A 208 -11.20 9.84 -1.43
C SER A 208 -10.77 10.42 -0.07
N SER A 209 -11.25 11.63 0.24
CA SER A 209 -11.03 12.26 1.55
C SER A 209 -11.55 11.45 2.74
N GLN A 210 -12.43 10.47 2.50
CA GLN A 210 -13.01 9.62 3.54
C GLN A 210 -12.53 8.17 3.47
N LEU A 211 -11.99 7.73 2.34
CA LEU A 211 -11.81 6.32 2.05
C LEU A 211 -10.40 6.02 1.52
N ALA A 212 -9.81 4.96 2.08
CA ALA A 212 -8.60 4.33 1.54
C ALA A 212 -8.78 2.81 1.50
N TYR A 213 -7.95 2.11 0.73
CA TYR A 213 -7.96 0.65 0.63
C TYR A 213 -6.56 0.09 0.87
N GLY A 214 -6.47 -1.01 1.62
CA GLY A 214 -5.17 -1.63 1.87
C GLY A 214 -5.25 -2.77 2.89
N LYS A 215 -4.08 -3.17 3.37
CA LYS A 215 -3.88 -4.18 4.42
C LYS A 215 -2.92 -3.61 5.46
N ASP A 216 -3.16 -3.89 6.74
CA ASP A 216 -2.40 -3.25 7.82
C ASP A 216 -0.96 -3.71 7.96
N SER A 217 -0.73 -5.01 7.95
CA SER A 217 0.60 -5.61 8.12
C SER A 217 0.71 -6.92 7.34
N PRO A 218 1.87 -7.61 7.28
CA PRO A 218 1.97 -8.94 6.68
C PRO A 218 1.29 -10.06 7.50
N ASN A 219 0.75 -9.76 8.69
CA ASN A 219 0.04 -10.73 9.52
C ASN A 219 -1.14 -11.38 8.76
N LYS A 220 -1.37 -12.67 8.99
CA LYS A 220 -2.48 -13.44 8.39
C LYS A 220 -3.84 -13.06 8.96
N ASP A 221 -3.86 -12.56 10.19
CA ASP A 221 -5.08 -12.12 10.86
C ASP A 221 -5.55 -10.74 10.37
N ASP A 222 -4.65 -9.98 9.74
CA ASP A 222 -4.99 -8.75 9.04
C ASP A 222 -5.63 -9.04 7.68
N ARG A 223 -6.63 -8.23 7.34
CA ARG A 223 -7.44 -8.41 6.14
C ARG A 223 -7.14 -7.30 5.15
N PHE A 224 -7.51 -7.51 3.89
CA PHE A 224 -7.71 -6.39 2.98
C PHE A 224 -9.03 -5.72 3.34
N TYR A 225 -9.04 -4.41 3.56
CA TYR A 225 -10.27 -3.70 3.87
C TYR A 225 -10.22 -2.22 3.49
N PHE A 226 -11.39 -1.61 3.57
CA PHE A 226 -11.58 -0.18 3.38
C PHE A 226 -11.42 0.54 4.71
N HIS A 227 -10.48 1.46 4.75
CA HIS A 227 -10.14 2.26 5.91
C HIS A 227 -10.81 3.61 5.81
N SER A 228 -11.22 4.15 6.94
CA SER A 228 -11.53 5.57 7.01
C SER A 228 -10.22 6.36 6.91
N LEU A 229 -10.10 7.30 5.98
CA LEU A 229 -8.87 8.07 5.82
C LEU A 229 -8.61 8.96 7.03
N ASN A 230 -9.66 9.37 7.74
CA ASN A 230 -9.53 10.05 9.02
C ASN A 230 -9.02 9.13 10.14
N GLN A 231 -8.58 7.90 9.85
CA GLN A 231 -7.98 6.99 10.80
C GLN A 231 -6.64 6.43 10.28
N VAL A 232 -5.74 6.09 11.21
CA VAL A 232 -4.57 5.23 10.98
C VAL A 232 -4.55 4.22 12.12
N TYR A 233 -4.54 2.91 11.81
CA TYR A 233 -4.56 1.87 12.83
C TYR A 233 -5.70 2.06 13.87
N GLY A 234 -6.87 2.50 13.39
CA GLY A 234 -8.05 2.78 14.24
C GLY A 234 -7.97 4.07 15.08
N ARG A 235 -6.97 4.94 14.88
CA ARG A 235 -6.80 6.21 15.62
C ARG A 235 -7.12 7.42 14.73
N PRO A 236 -7.88 8.43 15.20
CA PRO A 236 -8.23 9.61 14.40
C PRO A 236 -7.03 10.38 13.83
N ARG A 237 -7.16 10.91 12.61
CA ARG A 237 -6.31 11.97 12.02
C ARG A 237 -7.04 13.30 12.21
N ASP A 238 -6.46 14.23 12.97
CA ASP A 238 -6.99 15.59 13.11
C ASP A 238 -6.24 16.59 12.19
N LYS A 239 -6.73 17.83 12.13
CA LYS A 239 -6.18 18.90 11.28
C LYS A 239 -4.81 19.42 11.76
N GLU A 240 -4.43 19.13 13.00
CA GLU A 240 -3.12 19.50 13.56
C GLU A 240 -2.03 18.49 13.15
N CYS A 241 -2.41 17.35 12.54
CA CYS A 241 -1.50 16.30 12.06
C CYS A 241 -0.96 16.55 10.62
N GLN A 242 -1.03 17.78 10.08
CA GLN A 242 -0.52 18.08 8.73
C GLN A 242 0.98 18.42 8.70
N GLU A 243 1.62 17.90 7.65
CA GLU A 243 3.06 17.80 7.37
C GLU A 243 3.87 19.10 7.58
N ASN A 244 5.10 18.96 8.10
CA ASN A 244 6.18 19.92 7.79
C ASN A 244 7.12 19.26 6.75
N PRO A 245 7.03 19.65 5.47
CA PRO A 245 7.82 19.06 4.38
C PRO A 245 9.29 19.49 4.36
N LEU A 246 9.68 20.51 5.15
CA LEU A 246 11.04 21.03 5.22
C LEU A 246 11.92 20.26 6.22
N ILE A 247 11.30 19.41 7.06
CA ILE A 247 12.02 18.54 7.98
C ILE A 247 12.09 17.17 7.33
N THR A 248 13.06 17.02 6.44
CA THR A 248 13.60 15.72 6.04
C THR A 248 13.84 14.86 7.28
N PRO A 249 13.65 13.53 7.21
CA PRO A 249 13.99 12.62 8.30
C PRO A 249 15.38 12.92 8.91
N TYR A 250 16.35 13.31 8.09
CA TYR A 250 17.71 13.67 8.51
C TYR A 250 17.82 14.78 9.57
N LEU A 251 16.90 15.75 9.61
CA LEU A 251 16.94 16.80 10.64
C LEU A 251 16.40 16.31 11.99
N ARG A 252 15.62 15.22 12.01
CA ARG A 252 15.20 14.52 13.23
C ARG A 252 16.23 13.48 13.67
N GLU A 253 16.91 12.84 12.71
CA GLU A 253 17.98 11.84 12.91
C GLU A 253 19.12 12.34 13.82
N TYR A 254 19.37 13.66 13.89
CA TYR A 254 20.53 14.20 14.61
C TYR A 254 20.29 14.49 16.10
N GLN A 255 19.05 14.55 16.59
CA GLN A 255 18.76 14.99 17.97
C GLN A 255 18.32 13.87 18.94
N GLN A 256 18.26 12.61 18.47
CA GLN A 256 18.06 11.38 19.28
C GLN A 256 17.02 11.47 20.40
N THR A 257 15.98 12.28 20.24
CA THR A 257 14.85 12.32 21.18
C THR A 257 13.56 12.51 20.40
N PRO A 258 12.68 11.49 20.33
CA PRO A 258 11.31 11.69 19.88
C PRO A 258 10.63 12.60 20.90
N LYS A 259 10.61 13.92 20.63
CA LYS A 259 9.90 14.85 21.50
C LYS A 259 8.42 14.51 21.44
N GLY A 260 7.83 14.27 22.60
CA GLY A 260 6.42 14.54 22.74
C GLY A 260 6.19 16.01 22.48
N LEU A 261 5.34 16.35 21.52
CA LEU A 261 4.83 17.71 21.44
C LEU A 261 3.98 17.93 22.69
N ARG A 262 4.43 18.81 23.58
CA ARG A 262 3.69 19.26 24.74
C ARG A 262 2.40 19.91 24.21
N ASN A 263 1.26 19.30 24.49
CA ASN A 263 -0.08 19.71 23.99
C ASN A 263 -0.39 19.44 22.50
N SER A 264 0.20 18.42 21.85
CA SER A 264 -0.29 17.91 20.54
C SER A 264 -1.14 16.64 20.72
N ALA A 265 -2.22 16.49 19.96
CA ALA A 265 -3.05 15.29 19.91
C ALA A 265 -2.51 14.16 19.00
N CYS A 266 -1.48 14.41 18.18
CA CYS A 266 -1.01 13.50 17.10
C CYS A 266 0.53 13.30 17.06
N ARG A 267 1.00 12.09 16.68
CA ARG A 267 2.44 11.75 16.45
C ARG A 267 2.68 10.77 15.28
N TYR A 268 2.16 11.05 14.08
CA TYR A 268 2.45 10.27 12.88
C TYR A 268 2.82 11.21 11.72
N PHE A 269 3.67 10.75 10.81
CA PHE A 269 3.97 11.45 9.55
C PHE A 269 3.27 10.70 8.43
N SER A 270 2.68 11.41 7.48
CA SER A 270 2.33 10.82 6.20
C SER A 270 3.15 11.44 5.08
N LEU A 271 3.43 10.66 4.06
CA LEU A 271 3.85 11.15 2.75
C LEU A 271 2.91 10.55 1.71
N ALA A 272 2.62 11.29 0.65
CA ALA A 272 1.84 10.78 -0.47
C ALA A 272 2.69 10.68 -1.73
N TYR A 273 2.43 9.63 -2.51
CA TYR A 273 3.13 9.34 -3.75
C TYR A 273 2.12 9.09 -4.87
N ARG A 274 2.39 9.66 -6.04
CA ARG A 274 1.67 9.34 -7.27
C ARG A 274 2.55 8.46 -8.13
N CYS A 275 2.11 7.23 -8.30
CA CYS A 275 2.79 6.21 -9.09
C CYS A 275 2.01 5.93 -10.37
N GLY A 276 2.71 5.93 -11.51
CA GLY A 276 2.20 5.39 -12.76
C GLY A 276 2.17 3.87 -12.75
N ASN A 277 1.49 3.28 -13.73
CA ASN A 277 1.53 1.84 -13.95
C ASN A 277 2.90 1.43 -14.53
N ILE A 278 3.68 0.62 -13.80
CA ILE A 278 5.05 0.24 -14.18
C ILE A 278 5.12 -0.43 -15.57
N PRO A 279 4.29 -1.44 -15.89
CA PRO A 279 4.26 -2.02 -17.23
C PRO A 279 3.98 -0.98 -18.33
N SER A 280 3.04 -0.06 -18.09
CA SER A 280 2.70 1.00 -19.03
C SER A 280 3.81 2.03 -19.21
N TYR A 281 4.59 2.32 -18.16
CA TYR A 281 5.77 3.17 -18.26
C TYR A 281 6.86 2.51 -19.09
N LEU A 282 7.18 1.25 -18.82
CA LEU A 282 8.22 0.48 -19.52
C LEU A 282 7.86 0.26 -21.00
N ALA A 283 6.58 0.01 -21.32
CA ALA A 283 6.11 -0.16 -22.69
C ALA A 283 6.24 1.11 -23.56
N LYS A 284 6.37 2.29 -22.94
CA LYS A 284 6.62 3.56 -23.64
C LYS A 284 8.10 3.83 -23.88
N GLN A 285 8.99 3.06 -23.25
CA GLN A 285 10.43 3.20 -23.43
C GLN A 285 10.88 2.46 -24.69
N ASN A 286 11.93 2.96 -25.34
CA ASN A 286 12.57 2.27 -26.46
C ASN A 286 13.53 1.19 -25.92
N LEU A 287 12.97 0.10 -25.39
CA LEU A 287 13.74 -0.98 -24.77
C LEU A 287 14.61 -1.71 -25.80
N SER A 288 15.88 -1.91 -25.46
CA SER A 288 16.83 -2.77 -26.17
C SER A 288 16.37 -4.24 -26.19
N ILE A 289 17.01 -5.05 -27.04
CA ILE A 289 16.71 -6.50 -27.15
C ILE A 289 16.90 -7.21 -25.80
N GLU A 290 17.94 -6.83 -25.05
CA GLU A 290 18.23 -7.38 -23.73
C GLU A 290 17.15 -7.01 -22.71
N GLU A 291 16.75 -5.74 -22.66
CA GLU A 291 15.69 -5.24 -21.78
C GLU A 291 14.33 -5.89 -22.08
N GLN A 292 13.99 -6.10 -23.36
CA GLN A 292 12.80 -6.85 -23.75
C GLN A 292 12.86 -8.31 -23.30
N ALA A 293 14.04 -8.92 -23.30
CA ALA A 293 14.22 -10.29 -22.79
C ALA A 293 14.03 -10.34 -21.27
N ILE A 294 14.56 -9.38 -20.51
CA ILE A 294 14.31 -9.23 -19.07
C ILE A 294 12.80 -9.07 -18.81
N GLN A 295 12.12 -8.18 -19.54
CA GLN A 295 10.69 -7.95 -19.39
C GLN A 295 9.86 -9.22 -19.59
N LYS A 296 10.25 -10.08 -20.55
CA LYS A 296 9.60 -11.40 -20.73
C LYS A 296 9.83 -12.33 -19.56
N ARG A 297 11.03 -12.35 -18.96
CA ARG A 297 11.32 -13.16 -17.77
C ARG A 297 10.56 -12.66 -16.54
N VAL A 298 10.46 -11.34 -16.34
CA VAL A 298 9.59 -10.73 -15.32
C VAL A 298 8.16 -11.27 -15.45
N ALA A 299 7.60 -11.26 -16.67
CA ALA A 299 6.23 -11.74 -16.88
C ALA A 299 6.01 -13.22 -16.49
N VAL A 300 7.04 -14.07 -16.68
CA VAL A 300 7.05 -15.47 -16.22
C VAL A 300 7.07 -15.56 -14.70
N LEU A 301 7.93 -14.78 -14.04
CA LEU A 301 8.00 -14.72 -12.57
C LEU A 301 6.68 -14.23 -11.96
N GLU A 302 6.06 -13.20 -12.55
CA GLU A 302 4.76 -12.69 -12.12
C GLU A 302 3.64 -13.71 -12.30
N GLN A 303 3.69 -14.53 -13.35
CA GLN A 303 2.73 -15.61 -13.55
C GLN A 303 2.86 -16.68 -12.47
N ALA A 304 4.09 -17.07 -12.12
CA ALA A 304 4.34 -17.96 -10.99
C ALA A 304 3.84 -17.33 -9.67
N GLN A 305 4.08 -16.04 -9.47
CA GLN A 305 3.65 -15.33 -8.26
C GLN A 305 2.13 -15.29 -8.13
N ALA A 306 1.43 -15.04 -9.24
CA ALA A 306 -0.02 -15.08 -9.29
C ALA A 306 -0.58 -16.49 -9.03
N ALA A 307 0.10 -17.53 -9.50
CA ALA A 307 -0.27 -18.93 -9.27
C ALA A 307 -0.07 -19.38 -7.81
N LEU A 308 0.90 -18.80 -7.10
CA LEU A 308 1.13 -19.06 -5.68
C LEU A 308 0.20 -18.27 -4.75
N PHE A 309 -0.35 -17.13 -5.19
CA PHE A 309 -1.21 -16.28 -4.35
C PHE A 309 -2.39 -17.01 -3.68
N PRO A 310 -3.07 -18.02 -4.28
CA PRO A 310 -4.10 -18.76 -3.57
C PRO A 310 -3.63 -19.53 -2.33
N LEU A 311 -2.33 -19.87 -2.20
CA LEU A 311 -1.78 -20.55 -1.02
C LEU A 311 -1.95 -19.73 0.26
N ILE A 312 -1.93 -18.41 0.17
CA ILE A 312 -2.12 -17.53 1.35
C ILE A 312 -3.60 -17.35 1.71
N LEU A 313 -4.52 -17.73 0.80
CA LEU A 313 -5.96 -17.53 0.95
C LEU A 313 -6.73 -18.81 1.30
N ASN A 314 -6.22 -19.98 0.88
CA ASN A 314 -6.93 -21.24 1.03
C ASN A 314 -5.98 -22.38 1.42
N LEU A 315 -6.22 -23.00 2.58
CA LEU A 315 -5.46 -24.16 3.07
C LEU A 315 -5.57 -25.39 2.16
N GLN A 316 -6.60 -25.46 1.31
CA GLN A 316 -6.80 -26.56 0.36
C GLN A 316 -6.01 -26.37 -0.94
N THR A 317 -5.52 -25.17 -1.23
CA THR A 317 -4.62 -24.96 -2.37
C THR A 317 -3.34 -25.74 -2.11
N LYS A 318 -2.99 -26.62 -3.06
CA LYS A 318 -1.77 -27.42 -3.01
C LYS A 318 -0.90 -27.04 -4.20
N VAL A 319 0.39 -26.90 -3.95
CA VAL A 319 1.44 -26.86 -4.97
C VAL A 319 2.29 -28.10 -4.76
N LEU A 320 2.64 -28.80 -5.84
CA LEU A 320 3.41 -30.03 -5.72
C LEU A 320 4.82 -29.69 -5.21
N PRO A 321 5.43 -30.50 -4.33
CA PRO A 321 6.78 -30.22 -3.84
C PRO A 321 7.82 -30.04 -4.95
N GLY A 322 7.70 -30.79 -6.05
CA GLY A 322 8.57 -30.64 -7.23
C GLY A 322 8.38 -29.30 -7.94
N GLU A 323 7.14 -28.82 -8.02
CA GLU A 323 6.81 -27.51 -8.60
C GLU A 323 7.35 -26.37 -7.71
N ALA A 324 7.14 -26.44 -6.39
CA ALA A 324 7.69 -25.47 -5.44
C ALA A 324 9.22 -25.39 -5.51
N LYS A 325 9.91 -26.54 -5.56
CA LYS A 325 11.37 -26.60 -5.74
C LYS A 325 11.81 -26.02 -7.09
N SER A 326 11.07 -26.28 -8.17
CA SER A 326 11.35 -25.73 -9.49
C SER A 326 11.25 -24.20 -9.50
N ILE A 327 10.17 -23.65 -8.92
CA ILE A 327 9.95 -22.20 -8.79
C ILE A 327 11.06 -21.57 -7.94
N ALA A 328 11.40 -22.17 -6.80
CA ALA A 328 12.45 -21.68 -5.94
C ALA A 328 13.83 -21.69 -6.63
N ALA A 329 14.16 -22.75 -7.36
CA ALA A 329 15.42 -22.84 -8.09
C ALA A 329 15.50 -21.82 -9.25
N MET A 330 14.39 -21.58 -9.96
CA MET A 330 14.30 -20.52 -10.96
C MET A 330 14.54 -19.15 -10.32
N ALA A 331 13.81 -18.82 -9.25
CA ALA A 331 13.93 -17.55 -8.56
C ALA A 331 15.35 -17.31 -8.00
N ALA A 332 15.98 -18.33 -7.40
CA ALA A 332 17.32 -18.23 -6.86
C ALA A 332 18.37 -17.90 -7.94
N ARG A 333 18.29 -18.56 -9.12
CA ARG A 333 19.18 -18.25 -10.25
C ARG A 333 18.99 -16.84 -10.77
N THR A 334 17.74 -16.39 -10.90
CA THR A 334 17.42 -15.02 -11.30
C THR A 334 18.02 -13.99 -10.35
N ILE A 335 17.81 -14.17 -9.03
CA ILE A 335 18.38 -13.30 -7.99
C ILE A 335 19.90 -13.20 -8.13
N GLU A 336 20.60 -14.32 -8.31
CA GLU A 336 22.05 -14.33 -8.48
C GLU A 336 22.51 -13.57 -9.73
N GLN A 337 21.84 -13.81 -10.87
CA GLN A 337 22.13 -13.15 -12.13
C GLN A 337 21.90 -11.64 -12.06
N ASP A 338 20.75 -11.21 -11.53
CA ASP A 338 20.41 -9.79 -11.44
C ASP A 338 21.38 -9.03 -10.53
N LEU A 339 21.85 -9.64 -9.43
CA LEU A 339 22.86 -9.02 -8.57
C LEU A 339 24.22 -8.87 -9.25
N ILE A 340 24.57 -9.75 -10.19
CA ILE A 340 25.80 -9.62 -10.99
C ILE A 340 25.65 -8.45 -11.97
N GLU A 341 24.51 -8.35 -12.64
CA GLU A 341 24.22 -7.30 -13.61
C GLU A 341 24.13 -5.92 -12.96
N LEU A 342 23.41 -5.81 -11.83
CA LEU A 342 23.27 -4.56 -11.07
C LEU A 342 24.60 -4.01 -10.52
N LYS A 343 25.64 -4.85 -10.36
CA LYS A 343 26.99 -4.43 -9.93
C LYS A 343 27.80 -3.77 -11.03
N LYS A 344 27.41 -3.93 -12.30
CA LYS A 344 28.17 -3.35 -13.41
C LYS A 344 28.10 -1.82 -13.32
N PRO A 345 29.21 -1.09 -13.52
CA PRO A 345 29.17 0.37 -13.48
C PRO A 345 28.36 0.92 -14.67
N GLY A 346 27.55 1.95 -14.42
CA GLY A 346 26.84 2.67 -15.49
C GLY A 346 25.67 1.92 -16.13
N VAL A 347 24.97 1.06 -15.37
CA VAL A 347 23.71 0.47 -15.82
C VAL A 347 22.74 1.59 -16.21
N ASP A 348 22.18 1.52 -17.42
CA ASP A 348 21.13 2.46 -17.85
C ASP A 348 19.91 2.36 -16.95
N LYS A 349 19.18 3.47 -16.78
CA LYS A 349 18.05 3.50 -15.83
C LYS A 349 16.94 2.52 -16.18
N ASN A 350 16.65 2.28 -17.47
CA ASN A 350 15.62 1.32 -17.86
C ASN A 350 16.03 -0.11 -17.53
N LEU A 351 17.28 -0.47 -17.84
CA LEU A 351 17.88 -1.75 -17.48
C LEU A 351 17.90 -1.95 -15.96
N GLU A 352 18.31 -0.94 -15.19
CA GLU A 352 18.30 -0.95 -13.74
C GLU A 352 16.89 -1.22 -13.18
N MET A 353 15.86 -0.54 -13.70
CA MET A 353 14.48 -0.73 -13.26
C MET A 353 13.94 -2.13 -13.59
N LEU A 354 14.28 -2.65 -14.77
CA LEU A 354 13.90 -3.99 -15.20
C LEU A 354 14.57 -5.08 -14.36
N LEU A 355 15.88 -4.97 -14.12
CA LEU A 355 16.61 -5.87 -13.22
C LEU A 355 16.10 -5.78 -11.78
N THR A 356 15.76 -4.58 -11.30
CA THR A 356 15.16 -4.41 -9.97
C THR A 356 13.80 -5.09 -9.86
N LEU A 357 12.95 -4.96 -10.90
CA LEU A 357 11.66 -5.62 -10.96
C LEU A 357 11.79 -7.15 -11.04
N GLU A 358 12.74 -7.65 -11.84
CA GLU A 358 13.05 -9.08 -11.97
C GLU A 358 13.51 -9.65 -10.62
N TYR A 359 14.50 -8.99 -10.01
CA TYR A 359 15.10 -9.37 -8.73
C TYR A 359 14.05 -9.49 -7.62
N PHE A 360 13.25 -8.45 -7.40
CA PHE A 360 12.29 -8.44 -6.29
C PHE A 360 11.06 -9.30 -6.56
N THR A 361 10.69 -9.52 -7.82
CA THR A 361 9.65 -10.50 -8.16
C THR A 361 10.14 -11.92 -7.83
N ALA A 362 11.38 -12.26 -8.19
CA ALA A 362 12.00 -13.53 -7.83
C ALA A 362 12.15 -13.69 -6.30
N ALA A 363 12.64 -12.69 -5.59
CA ALA A 363 12.71 -12.71 -4.13
C ALA A 363 11.32 -12.89 -3.49
N GLY A 364 10.30 -12.23 -4.03
CA GLY A 364 8.90 -12.37 -3.62
C GLY A 364 8.36 -13.80 -3.73
N LEU A 365 8.77 -14.55 -4.77
CA LEU A 365 8.41 -15.97 -4.92
C LEU A 365 8.99 -16.81 -3.77
N ILE A 366 10.29 -16.67 -3.49
CA ILE A 366 10.95 -17.37 -2.38
C ILE A 366 10.23 -17.04 -1.07
N LYS A 367 9.95 -15.76 -0.80
CA LYS A 367 9.26 -15.33 0.43
C LYS A 367 7.87 -15.94 0.55
N THR A 368 7.12 -16.00 -0.55
CA THR A 368 5.78 -16.61 -0.59
C THR A 368 5.84 -18.10 -0.26
N LEU A 369 6.79 -18.84 -0.84
CA LEU A 369 6.97 -20.27 -0.56
C LEU A 369 7.39 -20.52 0.90
N GLN A 370 8.28 -19.69 1.45
CA GLN A 370 8.65 -19.75 2.88
C GLN A 370 7.44 -19.49 3.80
N GLN A 371 6.64 -18.46 3.52
CA GLN A 371 5.43 -18.14 4.30
C GLN A 371 4.36 -19.24 4.21
N ALA A 372 4.39 -20.03 3.13
CA ALA A 372 3.54 -21.19 2.92
C ALA A 372 4.14 -22.50 3.47
N GLU A 373 5.32 -22.47 4.12
CA GLU A 373 6.03 -23.64 4.66
C GLU A 373 6.36 -24.69 3.57
N MET A 374 6.73 -24.23 2.38
CA MET A 374 7.07 -25.09 1.23
C MET A 374 8.57 -25.19 0.93
N LEU A 375 9.39 -24.41 1.65
CA LEU A 375 10.86 -24.41 1.65
C LEU A 375 11.30 -24.42 3.11
#